data_AF-A0A1Z8AZ55-F1
#
_entry.id   AF-A0A1Z8AZ55-F1
#
_cell.length_a   1.000
_cell.length_b   1.000
_cell.length_c   1.000
_cell.angle_alpha   90.00
_cell.angle_beta   90.00
_cell.angle_gamma   90.00
#
_symmetry.space_group_name_H-M   'P 1'
#
loop_
_entity.id
_entity.type
_entity.pdbx_description
1 polymer ?
#
loop_
_entity_poly.entity_id
_entity_poly.type
_entity_poly.pdbx_seq_one_letter_code
_entity_poly.pdbx_strand_id
1 'polypeptide(L)'
;MKYLIKLSMVVLLFIAFTSCDNDDGMAANQNQCNYEGLTFFDGSTNTLLPESQLQTEFFPNNGGPGVPAVEVYESSNPGNISLITDAVTLNATGPGTLVINGTTYNVTVTCQRAGTTVGEEFRFDVVTVSGGFEGELCVVIDAVNP
;
A
#
# COMPACT_ATOMS: atom_id res chain seq x y z
N MET A 1 -18.58 -0.56 43.40
CA MET A 1 -18.32 -1.91 42.84
C MET A 1 -19.21 -2.26 41.64
N LYS A 2 -20.55 -2.20 41.73
CA LYS A 2 -21.45 -2.55 40.60
C LYS A 2 -21.19 -1.75 39.31
N TYR A 3 -20.87 -0.46 39.43
CA TYR A 3 -20.56 0.39 38.26
C TYR A 3 -19.18 0.12 37.67
N LEU A 4 -18.20 -0.27 38.49
CA LEU A 4 -16.85 -0.61 38.03
C LEU A 4 -16.86 -1.89 37.19
N ILE A 5 -17.64 -2.90 37.60
CA ILE A 5 -17.80 -4.15 36.85
C ILE A 5 -18.48 -3.91 35.49
N LYS A 6 -19.50 -3.04 35.45
CA LYS A 6 -20.18 -2.67 34.20
C LYS A 6 -19.26 -1.90 33.26
N LEU A 7 -18.47 -0.96 33.80
CA LEU A 7 -17.50 -0.20 33.01
C LEU A 7 -16.42 -1.11 32.44
N SER A 8 -15.85 -2.02 33.24
CA SER A 8 -14.86 -2.99 32.76
C SER A 8 -15.42 -3.92 31.68
N MET A 9 -16.70 -4.30 31.78
CA MET A 9 -17.34 -5.15 30.79
C MET A 9 -17.59 -4.41 29.47
N VAL A 10 -17.95 -3.13 29.51
CA VAL A 10 -18.08 -2.28 28.32
C VAL A 10 -16.71 -2.04 27.67
N VAL A 11 -15.66 -1.80 28.47
CA VAL A 11 -14.29 -1.61 27.96
C VAL A 11 -13.76 -2.89 27.31
N LEU A 12 -13.95 -4.06 27.95
CA LEU A 12 -13.59 -5.36 27.36
C LEU A 12 -14.36 -5.65 26.06
N LEU A 13 -15.64 -5.31 26.02
CA LEU A 13 -16.46 -5.46 24.82
C LEU A 13 -15.98 -4.53 23.69
N PHE A 14 -15.58 -3.30 24.02
CA PHE A 14 -15.02 -2.37 23.03
C PHE A 14 -13.70 -2.87 22.45
N ILE A 15 -12.80 -3.37 23.31
CA ILE A 15 -11.49 -3.91 22.89
C ILE A 15 -11.67 -5.14 21.98
N ALA A 16 -12.65 -6.02 22.27
CA ALA A 16 -12.92 -7.20 21.46
C ALA A 16 -13.48 -6.88 20.05
N PHE A 17 -14.11 -5.71 19.87
CA PHE A 17 -14.60 -5.27 18.56
C PHE A 17 -13.60 -4.37 17.81
N THR A 18 -12.52 -3.93 18.47
CA THR A 18 -11.47 -3.10 17.85
C THR A 18 -10.13 -3.82 17.68
N SER A 19 -10.01 -5.06 18.13
CA SER A 19 -8.82 -5.88 17.85
C SER A 19 -8.88 -6.34 16.40
N CYS A 20 -8.19 -5.63 15.51
CA CYS A 20 -7.90 -6.12 14.17
C CYS A 20 -6.97 -7.32 14.28
N ASP A 21 -7.42 -8.49 13.83
CA ASP A 21 -6.54 -9.62 13.57
C ASP A 21 -5.77 -9.33 12.28
N ASN A 22 -4.45 -9.40 12.34
CA ASN A 22 -3.57 -9.13 11.20
C ASN A 22 -2.56 -10.27 10.98
N ASP A 23 -2.70 -11.40 11.68
CA ASP A 23 -1.68 -12.46 11.72
C ASP A 23 -2.27 -13.87 11.46
N ASP A 24 -3.57 -14.00 11.21
CA ASP A 24 -4.27 -15.27 10.98
C ASP A 24 -4.56 -15.58 9.49
N GLY A 25 -4.03 -14.76 8.58
CA GLY A 25 -4.29 -14.88 7.14
C GLY A 25 -5.68 -14.36 6.72
N MET A 26 -6.41 -13.70 7.62
CA MET A 26 -7.65 -12.94 7.35
C MET A 26 -7.44 -11.45 7.66
N ALA A 27 -6.22 -10.97 7.42
CA ALA A 27 -5.86 -9.58 7.62
C ALA A 27 -6.88 -8.66 6.93
N ALA A 28 -7.37 -7.66 7.66
CA ALA A 28 -8.46 -6.82 7.17
C ALA A 28 -8.11 -6.06 5.88
N ASN A 29 -6.81 -5.85 5.61
CA ASN A 29 -6.35 -5.31 4.34
C ASN A 29 -6.58 -6.27 3.15
N GLN A 30 -6.65 -7.59 3.36
CA GLN A 30 -6.69 -8.61 2.31
C GLN A 30 -7.84 -8.43 1.30
N ASN A 31 -9.01 -7.96 1.74
CA ASN A 31 -10.19 -7.72 0.89
C ASN A 31 -10.56 -6.23 0.73
N GLN A 32 -9.98 -5.34 1.54
CA GLN A 32 -10.35 -3.92 1.59
C GLN A 32 -9.12 -3.08 1.93
N CYS A 33 -8.87 -1.98 1.23
CA CYS A 33 -7.82 -1.04 1.62
C CYS A 33 -8.19 -0.39 2.97
N ASN A 34 -7.58 -0.86 4.06
CA ASN A 34 -7.80 -0.30 5.40
C ASN A 34 -7.22 1.10 5.53
N TYR A 35 -6.20 1.40 4.74
CA TYR A 35 -5.61 2.72 4.60
C TYR A 35 -5.37 3.00 3.12
N GLU A 36 -5.99 4.04 2.59
CA GLU A 36 -5.75 4.52 1.24
C GLU A 36 -4.52 5.44 1.26
N GLY A 37 -3.41 4.93 0.75
CA GLY A 37 -2.11 5.57 0.76
C GLY A 37 -0.97 4.57 0.89
N LEU A 38 0.19 5.07 1.31
CA LEU A 38 1.40 4.29 1.59
C LEU A 38 1.55 4.03 3.08
N THR A 39 1.86 2.78 3.41
CA THR A 39 2.44 2.37 4.69
C THR A 39 3.78 1.69 4.43
N PHE A 40 4.84 2.10 5.13
CA PHE A 40 6.14 1.45 5.00
C PHE A 40 6.95 1.55 6.29
N PHE A 41 7.56 0.45 6.71
CA PHE A 41 8.47 0.44 7.85
C PHE A 41 9.91 0.17 7.41
N ASP A 42 10.80 1.14 7.58
CA ASP A 42 12.21 1.05 7.16
C ASP A 42 13.15 0.39 8.19
N GLY A 43 12.59 -0.23 9.24
CA GLY A 43 13.34 -0.80 10.35
C GLY A 43 13.52 0.15 11.54
N SER A 44 13.21 1.43 11.37
CA SER A 44 13.32 2.46 12.40
C SER A 44 12.02 3.27 12.51
N THR A 45 11.51 3.73 11.37
CA THR A 45 10.40 4.68 11.24
C THR A 45 9.27 4.06 10.43
N ASN A 46 8.04 4.27 10.91
CA ASN A 46 6.84 4.02 10.13
C ASN A 46 6.52 5.27 9.32
N THR A 47 6.56 5.14 8.00
CA THR A 47 6.06 6.14 7.05
C THR A 47 4.61 5.83 6.76
N LEU A 48 3.75 6.83 6.95
CA LEU A 48 2.32 6.79 6.64
C LEU A 48 2.00 8.01 5.80
N LEU A 49 1.61 7.80 4.54
CA LEU A 49 1.29 8.88 3.60
C LEU A 49 -0.09 8.64 2.97
N PRO A 50 -1.07 9.53 3.13
CA PRO A 50 -2.41 9.32 2.59
C PRO A 50 -2.42 9.45 1.07
N GLU A 51 -3.36 8.76 0.43
CA GLU A 51 -3.59 8.83 -1.02
C GLU A 51 -3.76 10.27 -1.51
N SER A 52 -4.41 11.15 -0.74
CA SER A 52 -4.56 12.57 -1.09
C SER A 52 -3.23 13.36 -1.26
N GLN A 53 -2.10 12.76 -0.88
CA GLN A 53 -0.76 13.31 -1.08
C GLN A 53 0.04 12.57 -2.16
N LEU A 54 -0.54 11.54 -2.75
CA LEU A 54 0.04 10.71 -3.77
C LEU A 54 -0.63 10.99 -5.12
N GLN A 55 0.13 10.78 -6.18
CA GLN A 55 -0.38 10.63 -7.53
C GLN A 55 -0.02 9.26 -8.07
N THR A 56 -0.97 8.65 -8.79
CA THR A 56 -0.81 7.35 -9.42
C THR A 56 -1.05 7.46 -10.91
N GLU A 57 -0.01 7.12 -11.67
CA GLU A 57 -0.07 7.06 -13.13
C GLU A 57 0.05 5.62 -13.60
N PHE A 58 -0.92 5.17 -14.40
CA PHE A 58 -0.91 3.87 -15.04
C PHE A 58 -0.47 3.99 -16.50
N PHE A 59 0.54 3.23 -16.88
CA PHE A 59 1.10 3.22 -18.23
C PHE A 59 0.83 1.86 -18.89
N PRO A 60 -0.15 1.71 -19.79
CA PRO A 60 -0.48 0.40 -20.37
C PRO A 60 0.62 -0.14 -21.32
N ASN A 61 1.51 0.73 -21.83
CA ASN A 61 2.50 0.40 -22.86
C ASN A 61 3.92 0.96 -22.57
N ASN A 62 4.34 1.02 -21.31
CA ASN A 62 5.59 1.64 -20.86
C ASN A 62 6.89 1.07 -21.49
N GLY A 63 6.85 -0.15 -22.04
CA GLY A 63 7.99 -0.79 -22.73
C GLY A 63 7.67 -1.26 -24.16
N GLY A 64 6.52 -0.83 -24.71
CA GLY A 64 5.94 -1.35 -25.94
C GLY A 64 4.51 -1.86 -25.74
N PRO A 65 3.82 -2.27 -26.81
CA PRO A 65 2.42 -2.67 -26.75
C PRO A 65 2.17 -3.78 -25.71
N GLY A 66 1.32 -3.50 -24.72
CA GLY A 66 0.93 -4.46 -23.68
C GLY A 66 2.01 -4.75 -22.63
N VAL A 67 3.01 -3.87 -22.47
CA VAL A 67 3.98 -3.91 -21.37
C VAL A 67 3.61 -2.81 -20.37
N PRO A 68 2.76 -3.12 -19.38
CA PRO A 68 2.22 -2.11 -18.50
C PRO A 68 3.13 -1.83 -17.29
N ALA A 69 3.06 -0.61 -16.77
CA ALA A 69 3.74 -0.19 -15.56
C ALA A 69 2.87 0.77 -14.75
N VAL A 70 3.19 0.93 -13.48
CA VAL A 70 2.60 1.97 -12.63
C VAL A 70 3.71 2.79 -11.98
N GLU A 71 3.45 4.07 -11.86
CA GLU A 71 4.25 4.99 -11.05
C GLU A 71 3.35 5.63 -10.00
N VAL A 72 3.80 5.61 -8.76
CA VAL A 72 3.13 6.30 -7.64
C VAL A 72 4.14 7.24 -7.01
N TYR A 73 3.78 8.50 -6.74
CA TYR A 73 4.71 9.47 -6.16
C TYR A 73 4.01 10.53 -5.32
N GLU A 74 4.73 11.14 -4.39
CA GLU A 74 4.23 12.27 -3.60
C GLU A 74 4.02 13.50 -4.49
N SER A 75 2.80 14.02 -4.58
CA SER A 75 2.43 15.07 -5.54
C SER A 75 3.19 16.38 -5.31
N SER A 76 3.56 16.67 -4.06
CA SER A 76 4.29 17.89 -3.69
C SER A 76 5.82 17.77 -3.81
N ASN A 77 6.33 16.54 -3.80
CA ASN A 77 7.76 16.25 -3.82
C ASN A 77 8.06 14.84 -4.38
N PRO A 78 7.93 14.63 -5.70
CA PRO A 78 8.00 13.30 -6.30
C PRO A 78 9.33 12.55 -6.05
N GLY A 79 10.43 13.27 -5.81
CA GLY A 79 11.73 12.66 -5.53
C GLY A 79 11.90 12.15 -4.10
N ASN A 80 10.96 12.46 -3.20
CA ASN A 80 11.04 12.10 -1.79
C ASN A 80 10.37 10.76 -1.50
N ILE A 81 9.21 10.53 -2.11
CA ILE A 81 8.45 9.28 -2.03
C ILE A 81 7.98 8.88 -3.42
N SER A 82 8.39 7.70 -3.89
CA SER A 82 7.90 7.14 -5.15
C SER A 82 7.98 5.61 -5.19
N LEU A 83 7.09 4.95 -5.93
CA LEU A 83 7.15 3.53 -6.29
C LEU A 83 7.01 3.40 -7.80
N ILE A 84 7.91 2.64 -8.43
CA ILE A 84 7.80 2.22 -9.83
C ILE A 84 7.80 0.69 -9.88
N THR A 85 6.85 0.11 -10.61
CA THR A 85 6.76 -1.35 -10.80
C THR A 85 6.01 -1.73 -12.08
N ASP A 86 6.37 -2.88 -12.64
CA ASP A 86 5.67 -3.51 -13.77
C ASP A 86 4.72 -4.64 -13.29
N ALA A 87 4.69 -4.92 -11.99
CA ALA A 87 3.79 -5.90 -11.38
C ALA A 87 2.39 -5.31 -11.25
N VAL A 88 1.67 -5.17 -12.36
CA VAL A 88 0.36 -4.48 -12.43
C VAL A 88 -0.81 -5.39 -12.82
N THR A 89 -0.56 -6.70 -12.90
CA THR A 89 -1.61 -7.72 -13.08
C THR A 89 -1.92 -8.36 -11.73
N LEU A 90 -3.19 -8.66 -11.46
CA LEU A 90 -3.60 -9.30 -10.22
C LEU A 90 -2.78 -10.58 -9.93
N ASN A 91 -2.27 -10.67 -8.70
CA ASN A 91 -1.37 -11.71 -8.17
C ASN A 91 0.01 -11.78 -8.85
N ALA A 92 0.36 -10.85 -9.73
CA ALA A 92 1.71 -10.79 -10.28
C ALA A 92 2.68 -10.29 -9.19
N THR A 93 3.83 -10.95 -9.12
CA THR A 93 4.96 -10.51 -8.32
C THR A 93 6.10 -10.14 -9.25
N GLY A 94 6.74 -9.01 -9.01
CA GLY A 94 7.83 -8.51 -9.84
C GLY A 94 8.76 -7.55 -9.08
N PRO A 95 9.86 -7.14 -9.71
CA PRO A 95 10.73 -6.13 -9.13
C PRO A 95 10.05 -4.76 -9.14
N GLY A 96 10.42 -3.93 -8.18
CA GLY A 96 10.08 -2.51 -8.15
C GLY A 96 11.19 -1.68 -7.52
N THR A 97 11.05 -0.36 -7.65
CA THR A 97 11.92 0.62 -7.01
C THR A 97 11.07 1.51 -6.12
N LEU A 98 11.36 1.49 -4.81
CA LEU A 98 10.71 2.35 -3.82
C LEU A 98 11.71 3.41 -3.34
N VAL A 99 11.33 4.69 -3.39
CA VAL A 99 12.07 5.79 -2.77
C VAL A 99 11.31 6.27 -1.56
N ILE A 100 11.97 6.40 -0.41
CA ILE A 100 11.41 6.97 0.82
C ILE A 100 12.46 7.88 1.47
N ASN A 101 12.11 9.14 1.73
CA ASN A 101 13.00 10.14 2.32
C ASN A 101 14.35 10.25 1.57
N GLY A 102 14.31 10.11 0.24
CA GLY A 102 15.49 10.12 -0.63
C GLY A 102 16.35 8.84 -0.60
N THR A 103 15.95 7.81 0.16
CA THR A 103 16.60 6.49 0.14
C THR A 103 15.91 5.58 -0.86
N THR A 104 16.68 4.98 -1.78
CA THR A 104 16.17 4.03 -2.77
C THR A 104 16.30 2.60 -2.26
N TYR A 105 15.18 1.87 -2.30
CA TYR A 105 15.06 0.47 -1.97
C TYR A 105 14.68 -0.33 -3.21
N ASN A 106 15.44 -1.39 -3.47
CA ASN A 106 14.99 -2.44 -4.38
C ASN A 106 13.97 -3.29 -3.64
N VAL A 107 12.79 -3.45 -4.24
CA VAL A 107 11.66 -4.13 -3.63
C VAL A 107 11.12 -5.23 -4.53
N THR A 108 10.56 -6.25 -3.93
CA THR A 108 9.65 -7.19 -4.55
C THR A 108 8.24 -6.67 -4.32
N VAL A 109 7.50 -6.45 -5.40
CA VAL A 109 6.13 -5.94 -5.37
C VAL A 109 5.18 -7.04 -5.78
N THR A 110 4.12 -7.25 -5.00
CA THR A 110 3.01 -8.15 -5.35
C THR A 110 1.73 -7.35 -5.53
N CYS A 111 1.09 -7.48 -6.69
CA CYS A 111 -0.17 -6.82 -6.98
C CYS A 111 -1.34 -7.61 -6.40
N GLN A 112 -2.00 -7.05 -5.40
CA GLN A 112 -3.18 -7.62 -4.76
C GLN A 112 -4.48 -7.12 -5.40
N ARG A 113 -4.42 -6.00 -6.12
CA ARG A 113 -5.54 -5.45 -6.91
C ARG A 113 -5.00 -4.67 -8.09
N ALA A 114 -5.62 -4.88 -9.26
CA ALA A 114 -5.20 -4.30 -10.53
C ALA A 114 -6.33 -3.50 -11.17
N GLY A 115 -6.28 -2.18 -11.02
CA GLY A 115 -7.09 -1.25 -11.81
C GLY A 115 -6.49 -1.02 -13.19
N THR A 116 -7.29 -0.48 -14.11
CA THR A 116 -6.86 -0.18 -15.49
C THR A 116 -7.35 1.18 -16.00
N THR A 117 -8.25 1.83 -15.26
CA THR A 117 -8.85 3.12 -15.62
C THR A 117 -8.81 4.11 -14.47
N VAL A 118 -8.89 5.41 -14.77
CA VAL A 118 -8.94 6.47 -13.76
C VAL A 118 -10.09 6.23 -12.77
N GLY A 119 -9.79 6.33 -11.49
CA GLY A 119 -10.75 6.06 -10.41
C GLY A 119 -10.78 4.60 -9.94
N GLU A 120 -10.11 3.68 -10.64
CA GLU A 120 -9.91 2.31 -10.13
C GLU A 120 -8.68 2.23 -9.21
N GLU A 121 -8.66 1.20 -8.37
CA GLU A 121 -7.63 1.04 -7.34
C GLU A 121 -6.51 0.10 -7.80
N PHE A 122 -5.28 0.44 -7.44
CA PHE A 122 -4.18 -0.51 -7.30
C PHE A 122 -3.93 -0.82 -5.83
N ARG A 123 -3.57 -2.08 -5.54
CA ARG A 123 -3.02 -2.47 -4.24
C ARG A 123 -1.76 -3.30 -4.42
N PHE A 124 -0.73 -2.92 -3.68
CA PHE A 124 0.58 -3.55 -3.72
C PHE A 124 1.07 -3.90 -2.33
N ASP A 125 1.50 -5.15 -2.16
CA ASP A 125 2.40 -5.51 -1.07
C ASP A 125 3.83 -5.28 -1.54
N VAL A 126 4.63 -4.62 -0.70
CA VAL A 126 5.99 -4.23 -1.03
C VAL A 126 6.93 -4.77 0.03
N VAL A 127 7.89 -5.60 -0.38
CA VAL A 127 8.90 -6.16 0.52
C VAL A 127 10.27 -5.83 -0.02
N THR A 128 11.15 -5.28 0.81
CA THR A 128 12.55 -5.06 0.39
C THR A 128 13.21 -6.38 0.02
N VAL A 129 14.06 -6.39 -1.01
CA VAL A 129 14.70 -7.63 -1.50
C VAL A 129 15.60 -8.29 -0.43
N SER A 130 16.09 -7.51 0.53
CA SER A 130 16.81 -8.02 1.72
C SER A 130 15.91 -8.71 2.75
N GLY A 131 14.59 -8.74 2.55
CA GLY A 131 13.60 -9.45 3.36
C GLY A 131 13.37 -8.87 4.75
N GLY A 132 13.73 -7.61 4.99
CA GLY A 132 13.72 -7.01 6.33
C GLY A 132 12.63 -5.96 6.58
N PHE A 133 12.07 -5.40 5.51
CA PHE A 133 11.14 -4.27 5.55
C PHE A 133 9.96 -4.51 4.62
N GLU A 134 8.78 -4.22 5.14
CA GLU A 134 7.51 -4.47 4.49
C GLU A 134 6.68 -3.18 4.48
N GLY A 135 5.82 -3.07 3.47
CA GLY A 135 4.87 -2.00 3.32
C GLY A 135 3.72 -2.41 2.43
N GLU A 136 2.67 -1.61 2.47
CA GLU A 136 1.49 -1.75 1.62
C GLU A 136 1.20 -0.39 0.98
N LEU A 137 0.80 -0.43 -0.29
CA LEU A 137 0.35 0.73 -1.04
C LEU A 137 -1.05 0.46 -1.61
N CYS A 138 -2.01 1.29 -1.24
CA CYS A 138 -3.39 1.25 -1.68
C CYS A 138 -3.72 2.60 -2.31
N VAL A 139 -3.87 2.69 -3.62
CA VAL A 139 -3.99 3.98 -4.32
C VAL A 139 -5.01 3.92 -5.45
N VAL A 140 -5.57 5.08 -5.79
CA VAL A 140 -6.48 5.25 -6.92
C VAL A 140 -5.71 5.79 -8.12
N ILE A 141 -6.03 5.28 -9.31
CA ILE A 141 -5.44 5.74 -10.57
C ILE A 141 -5.94 7.15 -10.87
N ASP A 142 -5.02 8.11 -10.95
CA ASP A 142 -5.32 9.50 -11.31
C ASP A 142 -5.26 9.73 -12.82
N ALA A 143 -4.32 9.05 -13.48
CA ALA A 143 -4.09 9.20 -14.91
C ALA A 143 -3.75 7.86 -15.56
N VAL A 144 -4.20 7.70 -16.80
CA VAL A 144 -3.79 6.60 -17.69
C VAL A 144 -3.03 7.20 -18.86
N ASN A 145 -1.74 6.88 -18.95
CA ASN A 145 -0.79 7.44 -19.91
C ASN A 145 -0.45 6.39 -20.97
N PRO A 146 -0.93 6.55 -22.22
CA PRO A 146 -0.89 5.51 -23.26
C PRO A 146 0.50 5.20 -23.81
#